data_AF-A0A2E4XYE8-F1
#
_entry.id   AF-A0A2E4XYE8-F1
#
_cell.length_a   1.000
_cell.length_b   1.000
_cell.length_c   1.000
_cell.angle_alpha   90.00
_cell.angle_beta   90.00
_cell.angle_gamma   90.00
#
_symmetry.space_group_name_H-M   'P 1'
#
loop_
_entity.id
_entity.type
_entity.pdbx_description
1 polymer ?
#
loop_
_entity_poly.entity_id
_entity_poly.type
_entity_poly.pdbx_seq_one_letter_code
_entity_poly.pdbx_strand_id
1 'polypeptide(L)'
;MDWKEISAEEAEKHPAYGFGGGLYVVYAIVILWSLHSLYIVFLDTGYKLTLSYGYENLTMADFTCFIQFILALPFLYLAPKLHPTMPSVALSLFSVNWAIWFTFGMITPRAIPMSVLVSVVTLGILLYLMNSARVNVTYRNRVKA
;
A
#
# COMPACT_ATOMS: atom_id res chain seq x y z
N MET A 1 -11.10 18.59 0.33
CA MET A 1 -11.72 18.14 1.60
C MET A 1 -11.00 18.86 2.69
N ASP A 2 -11.73 19.73 3.40
CA ASP A 2 -11.14 20.54 4.46
C ASP A 2 -11.05 19.69 5.73
N TRP A 3 -9.83 19.45 6.16
CA TRP A 3 -9.53 18.77 7.41
C TRP A 3 -8.98 19.81 8.38
N LYS A 4 -9.60 19.92 9.54
CA LYS A 4 -9.14 20.77 10.64
C LYS A 4 -8.23 19.97 11.57
N GLU A 5 -7.03 20.48 11.83
CA GLU A 5 -6.12 19.92 12.82
C GLU A 5 -6.67 20.10 14.24
N ILE A 6 -6.50 19.08 15.07
CA ILE A 6 -6.92 19.02 16.47
C ILE A 6 -5.75 18.53 17.34
N SER A 7 -5.83 18.75 18.64
CA SER A 7 -4.80 18.26 19.56
C SER A 7 -4.84 16.72 19.67
N ALA A 8 -3.75 16.11 20.14
CA ALA A 8 -3.72 14.66 20.39
C ALA A 8 -4.75 14.23 21.45
N GLU A 9 -4.95 15.04 22.49
CA GLU A 9 -5.94 14.79 23.54
C GLU A 9 -7.38 14.89 23.03
N GLU A 10 -7.65 15.83 22.12
CA GLU A 10 -8.95 15.93 21.44
C GLU A 10 -9.17 14.74 20.52
N ALA A 11 -8.12 14.30 19.80
CA ALA A 11 -8.18 13.14 18.96
C ALA A 11 -8.51 11.90 19.79
N GLU A 12 -7.80 11.64 20.89
CA GLU A 12 -8.02 10.49 21.78
C GLU A 12 -9.45 10.35 22.31
N LYS A 13 -10.14 11.47 22.52
CA LYS A 13 -11.53 11.51 22.99
C LYS A 13 -12.55 11.40 21.86
N HIS A 14 -12.13 11.49 20.61
CA HIS A 14 -13.04 11.50 19.47
C HIS A 14 -13.58 10.07 19.18
N PRO A 15 -14.88 9.88 18.88
CA PRO A 15 -15.47 8.55 18.66
C PRO A 15 -14.83 7.74 17.52
N ALA A 16 -14.23 8.43 16.56
CA ALA A 16 -13.50 7.81 15.45
C ALA A 16 -12.04 7.48 15.78
N TYR A 17 -11.54 7.84 16.96
CA TYR A 17 -10.20 7.50 17.40
C TYR A 17 -10.10 6.03 17.76
N GLY A 18 -8.95 5.44 17.43
CA GLY A 18 -8.62 4.08 17.79
C GLY A 18 -8.32 3.21 16.59
N PHE A 19 -7.59 2.15 16.89
CA PHE A 19 -6.99 1.25 15.92
C PHE A 19 -7.95 0.08 15.65
N GLY A 20 -8.64 0.08 14.50
CA GLY A 20 -9.62 -0.99 14.22
C GLY A 20 -10.49 -0.88 12.98
N GLY A 21 -10.33 0.15 12.14
CA GLY A 21 -11.05 0.23 10.86
C GLY A 21 -10.04 0.16 9.73
N GLY A 22 -10.26 -0.74 8.75
CA GLY A 22 -9.63 -0.86 7.42
C GLY A 22 -8.10 -0.89 7.30
N LEU A 23 -7.37 -0.23 8.18
CA LEU A 23 -5.93 -0.02 8.11
C LEU A 23 -5.15 -1.25 8.60
N TYR A 24 -5.73 -2.06 9.49
CA TYR A 24 -5.24 -3.43 9.72
C TYR A 24 -5.32 -4.29 8.47
N VAL A 25 -6.38 -4.13 7.68
CA VAL A 25 -6.52 -4.84 6.41
C VAL A 25 -5.46 -4.33 5.44
N VAL A 26 -5.24 -3.02 5.35
CA VAL A 26 -4.13 -2.44 4.56
C VAL A 26 -2.78 -2.96 5.03
N TYR A 27 -2.55 -3.02 6.34
CA TYR A 27 -1.31 -3.54 6.92
C TYR A 27 -1.09 -5.02 6.58
N ALA A 28 -2.13 -5.85 6.74
CA ALA A 28 -2.10 -7.26 6.37
C ALA A 28 -1.87 -7.45 4.86
N ILE A 29 -2.50 -6.64 4.02
CA ILE A 29 -2.27 -6.63 2.56
C ILE A 29 -0.80 -6.35 2.26
N VAL A 30 -0.19 -5.35 2.92
CA VAL A 30 1.22 -5.02 2.68
C VAL A 30 2.15 -6.14 3.17
N ILE A 31 1.83 -6.81 4.29
CA ILE A 31 2.60 -7.99 4.72
C ILE A 31 2.52 -9.11 3.68
N LEU A 32 1.30 -9.48 3.25
CA LEU A 32 1.09 -10.53 2.26
C LEU A 32 1.78 -10.21 0.94
N TRP A 33 1.72 -8.95 0.52
CA TRP A 33 2.38 -8.50 -0.69
C TRP A 33 3.90 -8.49 -0.55
N SER A 34 4.47 -8.06 0.57
CA SER A 34 5.90 -8.19 0.84
C SER A 34 6.36 -9.65 0.82
N LEU A 35 5.60 -10.56 1.43
CA LEU A 35 5.89 -12.00 1.39
C LEU A 35 5.79 -12.55 -0.04
N HIS A 36 4.80 -12.10 -0.81
CA HIS A 36 4.64 -12.47 -2.21
C HIS A 36 5.82 -11.98 -3.06
N SER A 37 6.27 -10.74 -2.87
CA SER A 37 7.45 -10.19 -3.55
C SER A 37 8.72 -10.97 -3.21
N LEU A 38 8.93 -11.31 -1.93
CA LEU A 38 10.08 -12.13 -1.51
C LEU A 38 10.00 -13.55 -2.09
N TYR A 39 8.79 -14.12 -2.20
CA TYR A 39 8.60 -15.42 -2.83
C TYR A 39 9.02 -15.40 -4.29
N ILE A 40 8.59 -14.39 -5.06
CA ILE A 40 9.00 -14.24 -6.47
C ILE A 40 10.54 -14.17 -6.57
N VAL A 41 11.16 -13.29 -5.77
CA VAL A 41 12.61 -13.03 -5.86
C VAL A 41 13.47 -14.22 -5.43
N PHE A 42 13.09 -14.93 -4.36
CA PHE A 42 13.97 -15.91 -3.74
C PHE A 42 13.53 -17.36 -3.88
N LEU A 43 12.24 -17.62 -4.15
CA LEU A 43 11.64 -18.96 -4.04
C LEU A 43 10.94 -19.45 -5.32
N ASP A 44 10.60 -18.57 -6.27
CA ASP A 44 10.03 -18.94 -7.58
C ASP A 44 11.13 -19.42 -8.56
N THR A 45 11.89 -20.44 -8.16
CA THR A 45 13.10 -20.93 -8.87
C THR A 45 12.86 -21.42 -10.31
N GLY A 46 11.61 -21.67 -10.70
CA GLY A 46 11.20 -22.01 -12.07
C GLY A 46 10.39 -20.91 -12.77
N TYR A 47 10.27 -19.73 -12.16
CA TYR A 47 9.48 -18.60 -12.63
C TYR A 47 8.04 -18.95 -13.00
N LYS A 48 7.45 -19.98 -12.37
CA LYS A 48 6.12 -20.48 -12.73
C LYS A 48 5.06 -19.42 -12.40
N LEU A 49 5.19 -18.79 -11.23
CA LEU A 49 4.27 -17.76 -10.79
C LEU A 49 4.49 -16.48 -11.59
N THR A 50 5.74 -16.10 -11.78
CA THR A 50 6.16 -14.94 -12.57
C THR A 50 5.62 -15.01 -14.01
N LEU A 51 5.77 -16.15 -14.69
CA LEU A 51 5.24 -16.38 -16.03
C LEU A 51 3.70 -16.38 -16.06
N SER A 52 3.04 -16.86 -15.00
CA SER A 52 1.57 -16.86 -14.92
C SER A 52 0.96 -15.45 -14.87
N TYR A 53 1.71 -14.48 -14.37
CA TYR A 53 1.33 -13.06 -14.39
C TYR A 53 1.69 -12.34 -15.70
N GLY A 54 2.29 -13.06 -16.65
CA GLY A 54 2.65 -12.51 -17.95
C GLY A 54 3.96 -11.72 -17.94
N TYR A 55 4.83 -11.88 -16.95
CA TYR A 55 6.18 -11.31 -17.00
C TYR A 55 7.01 -11.99 -18.09
N GLU A 56 7.48 -11.22 -19.06
CA GLU A 56 8.33 -11.71 -20.15
C GLU A 56 9.82 -11.54 -19.84
N ASN A 57 10.16 -10.58 -18.97
CA ASN A 57 11.52 -10.34 -18.48
C ASN A 57 11.61 -10.69 -16.99
N LEU A 58 12.19 -11.85 -16.70
CA LEU A 58 12.28 -12.43 -15.36
C LEU A 58 13.13 -11.58 -14.41
N THR A 59 14.28 -11.10 -14.89
CA THR A 59 15.16 -10.21 -14.11
C THR A 59 14.47 -8.89 -13.75
N MET A 60 13.65 -8.36 -14.66
CA MET A 60 12.85 -7.17 -14.38
C MET A 60 11.75 -7.45 -13.35
N ALA A 61 11.15 -8.65 -13.36
CA ALA A 61 10.19 -9.08 -12.36
C ALA A 61 10.84 -9.12 -10.96
N ASP A 62 11.98 -9.79 -10.84
CA ASP A 62 12.73 -9.91 -9.58
C ASP A 62 13.12 -8.52 -9.04
N PHE A 63 13.68 -7.68 -9.91
CA PHE A 63 14.07 -6.32 -9.51
C PHE A 63 12.86 -5.50 -9.05
N THR A 64 11.75 -5.57 -9.78
CA THR A 64 10.52 -4.83 -9.44
C THR A 64 9.94 -5.28 -8.09
N CYS A 65 9.84 -6.60 -7.88
CA CYS A 65 9.34 -7.16 -6.62
C CYS A 65 10.26 -6.83 -5.45
N PHE A 66 11.59 -6.88 -5.65
CA PHE A 66 12.56 -6.51 -4.62
C PHE A 66 12.47 -5.03 -4.22
N ILE A 67 12.35 -4.12 -5.21
CA ILE A 67 12.16 -2.69 -4.94
C ILE A 67 10.83 -2.44 -4.22
N GLN A 68 9.73 -3.09 -4.63
CA GLN A 68 8.44 -2.98 -3.94
C GLN A 68 8.53 -3.41 -2.48
N PHE A 69 9.25 -4.50 -2.19
CA PHE A 69 9.50 -4.94 -0.82
C PHE A 69 10.24 -3.88 0.00
N ILE A 70 11.34 -3.32 -0.53
CA ILE A 70 12.10 -2.26 0.15
C ILE A 70 11.21 -1.04 0.42
N LEU A 71 10.43 -0.62 -0.57
CA LEU A 71 9.51 0.52 -0.42
C LEU A 71 8.45 0.27 0.66
N ALA A 72 8.05 -0.98 0.89
CA ALA A 72 7.08 -1.35 1.93
C ALA A 72 7.62 -1.28 3.36
N LEU A 73 8.94 -1.39 3.56
CA LEU A 73 9.56 -1.45 4.90
C LEU A 73 9.24 -0.24 5.80
N PRO A 74 9.29 1.02 5.34
CA PRO A 74 8.94 2.17 6.18
C PRO A 74 7.49 2.12 6.67
N PHE A 75 6.55 1.73 5.82
CA PHE A 75 5.15 1.56 6.23
C PHE A 75 5.02 0.41 7.23
N LEU A 76 5.68 -0.72 6.97
CA LEU A 76 5.64 -1.89 7.85
C LEU A 76 6.19 -1.59 9.25
N TYR A 77 7.20 -0.73 9.34
CA TYR A 77 7.80 -0.28 10.59
C TYR A 77 6.92 0.73 11.35
N LEU A 78 6.29 1.67 10.64
CA LEU A 78 5.52 2.75 11.26
C LEU A 78 4.10 2.33 11.66
N ALA A 79 3.49 1.37 10.94
CA ALA A 79 2.10 0.97 11.17
C ALA A 79 1.82 0.44 12.58
N PRO A 80 2.66 -0.44 13.18
CA PRO A 80 2.45 -0.89 14.57
C PRO A 80 2.60 0.21 15.61
N LYS A 81 3.30 1.31 15.28
CA LYS A 81 3.61 2.42 16.20
C LYS A 81 2.57 3.53 16.19
N LEU A 82 1.55 3.42 15.37
CA LEU A 82 0.53 4.47 15.18
C LEU A 82 1.12 5.81 14.75
N HIS A 83 2.28 5.80 14.09
CA HIS A 83 3.03 7.02 13.88
C HIS A 83 2.27 8.00 12.97
N PRO A 84 2.21 9.31 13.27
CA PRO A 84 1.43 10.28 12.51
C PRO A 84 1.77 10.39 11.02
N THR A 85 3.03 10.09 10.68
CA THR A 85 3.50 10.11 9.29
C THR A 85 3.11 8.86 8.49
N MET A 86 2.64 7.80 9.15
CA MET A 86 2.36 6.52 8.51
C MET A 86 1.34 6.63 7.36
N PRO A 87 0.21 7.35 7.47
CA PRO A 87 -0.71 7.50 6.35
C PRO A 87 -0.07 8.18 5.13
N SER A 88 0.80 9.17 5.35
CA SER A 88 1.52 9.84 4.25
C SER A 88 2.51 8.88 3.58
N VAL A 89 3.24 8.09 4.37
CA VAL A 89 4.14 7.05 3.86
C VAL A 89 3.37 6.00 3.06
N ALA A 90 2.20 5.57 3.56
CA ALA A 90 1.33 4.65 2.85
C ALA A 90 0.87 5.22 1.50
N LEU A 91 0.40 6.47 1.48
CA LEU A 91 -0.03 7.13 0.23
C LEU A 91 1.10 7.19 -0.80
N SER A 92 2.32 7.56 -0.38
CA SER A 92 3.49 7.59 -1.26
C SER A 92 3.83 6.20 -1.80
N LEU A 93 3.87 5.18 -0.93
CA LEU A 93 4.10 3.79 -1.30
C LEU A 93 3.12 3.33 -2.39
N PHE A 94 1.82 3.46 -2.11
CA PHE A 94 0.76 3.01 -3.01
C PHE A 94 0.79 3.79 -4.33
N SER A 95 1.12 5.09 -4.31
CA SER A 95 1.27 5.88 -5.54
C SER A 95 2.44 5.41 -6.41
N VAL A 96 3.61 5.16 -5.80
CA VAL A 96 4.78 4.64 -6.53
C VAL A 96 4.48 3.25 -7.09
N ASN A 97 3.83 2.39 -6.30
CA ASN A 97 3.45 1.08 -6.77
C ASN A 97 2.48 1.13 -7.96
N TRP A 98 1.49 2.01 -7.88
CA TRP A 98 0.55 2.19 -8.97
C TRP A 98 1.25 2.59 -10.28
N ALA A 99 2.21 3.51 -10.21
CA ALA A 99 3.02 3.91 -11.37
C ALA A 99 3.83 2.75 -11.96
N ILE A 100 4.41 1.89 -11.11
CA ILE A 100 5.14 0.69 -11.54
C ILE A 100 4.23 -0.26 -12.31
N TRP A 101 3.08 -0.63 -11.75
CA TRP A 101 2.15 -1.58 -12.38
C TRP A 101 1.47 -1.03 -13.63
N PHE A 102 1.19 0.28 -13.64
CA PHE A 102 0.68 0.96 -14.82
C PHE A 102 1.70 0.90 -15.97
N THR A 103 2.97 1.21 -15.69
CA THR A 103 4.05 1.12 -16.68
C THR A 103 4.23 -0.31 -17.18
N PHE A 104 4.15 -1.30 -16.30
CA PHE A 104 4.29 -2.70 -16.67
C PHE A 104 3.17 -3.18 -17.61
N GLY A 105 1.92 -2.76 -17.36
CA GLY A 105 0.77 -3.08 -18.20
C GLY A 105 0.81 -2.43 -19.58
N MET A 106 1.45 -1.27 -19.72
CA MET A 106 1.66 -0.61 -21.02
C MET A 106 2.72 -1.31 -21.86
N ILE A 107 3.77 -1.87 -21.23
CA ILE A 107 4.88 -2.52 -21.93
C ILE A 107 4.52 -3.97 -22.30
N THR A 108 3.77 -4.65 -21.44
CA THR A 108 3.50 -6.09 -21.60
C THR A 108 1.99 -6.36 -21.66
N PRO A 109 1.40 -6.56 -22.86
CA PRO A 109 -0.05 -6.75 -23.01
C PRO A 109 -0.63 -7.90 -22.19
N ARG A 110 0.15 -8.96 -21.94
CA ARG A 110 -0.25 -10.09 -21.09
C ARG A 110 -0.44 -9.73 -19.62
N ALA A 111 0.20 -8.67 -19.14
CA ALA A 111 0.11 -8.20 -17.76
C ALA A 111 -1.07 -7.24 -17.53
N ILE A 112 -1.77 -6.79 -18.58
CA ILE A 112 -2.89 -5.84 -18.48
C ILE A 112 -3.94 -6.26 -17.44
N PRO A 113 -4.44 -7.52 -17.39
CA PRO A 113 -5.44 -7.90 -16.40
C PRO A 113 -4.94 -7.72 -14.95
N MET A 114 -3.68 -8.08 -14.70
CA MET A 114 -3.07 -7.92 -13.38
C MET A 114 -2.85 -6.44 -13.04
N SER A 115 -2.37 -5.64 -13.99
CA SER A 115 -2.21 -4.19 -13.83
C SER A 115 -3.53 -3.49 -13.51
N VAL A 116 -4.65 -3.89 -14.14
CA VAL A 116 -5.99 -3.37 -13.83
C VAL A 116 -6.39 -3.74 -12.41
N LEU A 117 -6.26 -5.01 -12.02
CA LEU A 117 -6.60 -5.47 -10.67
C LEU A 117 -5.82 -4.70 -9.60
N VAL A 118 -4.49 -4.61 -9.76
CA VAL A 118 -3.62 -3.90 -8.81
C VAL A 118 -3.97 -2.42 -8.77
N SER A 119 -4.28 -1.80 -9.90
CA SER A 119 -4.70 -0.39 -9.97
C SER A 119 -5.98 -0.14 -9.19
N VAL A 120 -7.00 -1.00 -9.34
CA VAL A 120 -8.28 -0.87 -8.63
C VAL A 120 -8.08 -1.01 -7.11
N VAL A 121 -7.32 -2.03 -6.68
CA VAL A 121 -7.02 -2.23 -5.26
C VAL A 121 -6.24 -1.06 -4.69
N THR A 122 -5.23 -0.58 -5.42
CA THR A 122 -4.38 0.53 -4.99
C THR A 122 -5.19 1.82 -4.86
N LEU A 123 -6.03 2.13 -5.85
CA LEU A 123 -6.93 3.29 -5.81
C LEU A 123 -7.91 3.20 -4.63
N GLY A 124 -8.48 2.02 -4.38
CA GLY A 124 -9.35 1.80 -3.22
C GLY A 124 -8.64 2.09 -1.89
N ILE A 125 -7.39 1.65 -1.74
CA ILE A 125 -6.59 1.92 -0.55
C ILE A 125 -6.25 3.41 -0.43
N LEU A 126 -5.85 4.07 -1.52
CA LEU A 126 -5.55 5.51 -1.53
C LEU A 126 -6.78 6.32 -1.11
N LEU A 127 -7.95 6.05 -1.72
CA LEU A 127 -9.21 6.72 -1.38
C LEU A 127 -9.61 6.45 0.07
N TYR A 128 -9.40 5.23 0.57
CA TYR A 128 -9.65 4.90 1.97
C TYR A 128 -8.75 5.73 2.91
N LEU A 129 -7.43 5.76 2.67
CA LEU A 129 -6.48 6.49 3.52
C LEU A 129 -6.72 8.01 3.50
N MET A 130 -7.14 8.56 2.35
CA MET A 130 -7.43 9.99 2.22
C MET A 130 -8.74 10.37 2.92
N ASN A 131 -9.78 9.56 2.82
CA ASN A 131 -11.14 9.93 3.22
C ASN A 131 -11.59 9.36 4.57
N SER A 132 -10.91 8.35 5.11
CA SER A 132 -11.30 7.69 6.36
C SER A 132 -11.17 8.63 7.55
N ALA A 133 -12.28 8.97 8.19
CA ALA A 133 -12.29 9.77 9.41
C ALA A 133 -11.43 9.12 10.50
N ARG A 134 -11.46 7.79 10.61
CA ARG A 134 -10.66 7.05 11.60
C ARG A 134 -9.16 7.17 11.35
N VAL A 135 -8.70 7.11 10.10
CA VAL A 135 -7.28 7.29 9.75
C VAL A 135 -6.84 8.74 10.01
N ASN A 136 -7.71 9.69 9.72
CA ASN A 136 -7.38 11.09 9.88
C ASN A 136 -7.37 11.51 11.36
N VAL A 137 -8.31 11.04 12.16
CA VAL A 137 -8.38 11.33 13.60
C VAL A 137 -7.28 10.59 14.36
N THR A 138 -7.10 9.28 14.12
CA THR A 138 -6.20 8.45 14.95
C THR A 138 -4.72 8.73 14.70
N TYR A 139 -4.33 8.99 13.46
CA TYR A 139 -2.91 9.14 13.11
C TYR A 139 -2.55 10.57 12.77
N ARG A 140 -3.45 11.30 12.11
CA ARG A 140 -3.14 12.65 11.62
C ARG A 140 -3.70 13.76 12.52
N ASN A 141 -4.34 13.40 13.63
CA ASN A 141 -4.98 14.30 14.58
C ASN A 141 -5.80 15.40 13.87
N ARG A 142 -6.69 14.98 12.96
CA ARG A 142 -7.54 15.91 12.19
C ARG A 142 -8.94 15.39 11.97
N VAL A 143 -9.92 16.29 12.01
CA VAL A 143 -11.35 16.03 11.79
C VAL A 143 -11.84 16.76 10.53
N LYS A 144 -12.97 16.36 9.96
CA LYS A 144 -13.56 17.14 8.86
C LYS A 144 -14.01 18.50 9.40
N ALA A 145 -13.67 19.56 8.67
CA ALA A 145 -14.10 20.92 8.96
C ALA A 145 -15.61 21.09 8.70
#